data_AF-A0A9W6SQL9-F1
#
_entry.id   AF-A0A9W6SQL9-F1
#
_cell.length_a   1.000
_cell.length_b   1.000
_cell.length_c   1.000
_cell.angle_alpha   90.00
_cell.angle_beta   90.00
_cell.angle_gamma   90.00
#
_symmetry.space_group_name_H-M   'P 1'
#
loop_
_entity.id
_entity.type
_entity.pdbx_description
1 polymer ?
#
loop_
_entity_poly.entity_id
_entity_poly.type
_entity_poly.pdbx_seq_one_letter_code
_entity_poly.pdbx_strand_id
1 'polypeptide(L)'
;MKPLAHKHSPAKLGLAGLTAAILVASLAQTGQAAPTALTATVYSVVQEGLTVADGQRLADTFGIGNALYPNGAFSYADNDKFQYVPHKVVGSGKDEGGNATQDEAVDLDAVKAIKPLPDAQALARAQKLADIALKSEGLTLKPRVTHSTFTLSDDAGKVIGSYPIDTTVSFDAVLGNLPLAGQGASLRVTFAPDGTITELSESLRRLAAGRQVAIITADEAQRACAAVYGGAAQNTPVLSYLSPELSSRQADGKGTVTEVLPQYQCSPVDNSDGTQAPKTVPAITGGGPTFKVSLNRQGDTVSGAASVSGGTAPYTFRWGSSTTVLSSNTGQSVSYKRVPRDTAAKTETVSLEVTDANGLVASLSVPADTDGQFTGLSSPGGGSFALGTAGIENTVDEWQCAQDSANGFRNVMLSKGQTVAFDWRGYNAWEIDFRDPTVGGGWDNRYVDTVDIQWYTGHGSPYSFTFKSNVTDHNITPYDAKWGDTYNLEWLQLESCQVLRGVGSPYDFVSRWGRSFKGLHMMNGFHTNAYCVGGGTGGTFASYLFPIRWLWWTLRPAYTVQRAWATMAILKEPHGVVYRSFGPVARNWVTNINDYYWGQGPTGPDIQPTGIWWSITGTV
;
A
#
# COMPACT_ATOMS: atom_id res chain seq x y z
N MET A 1 -31.60 -2.36 68.47
CA MET A 1 -31.52 -1.63 69.77
C MET A 1 -30.93 -0.25 69.52
N LYS A 2 -31.15 0.73 70.42
CA LYS A 2 -30.69 2.13 70.31
C LYS A 2 -29.80 2.49 71.54
N PRO A 3 -29.20 3.70 71.65
CA PRO A 3 -27.75 3.86 71.84
C PRO A 3 -27.38 4.33 73.26
N LEU A 4 -26.13 4.79 73.44
CA LEU A 4 -25.56 5.79 74.39
C LEU A 4 -24.07 5.42 74.64
N ALA A 5 -23.13 6.29 75.03
CA ALA A 5 -22.90 7.72 74.78
C ALA A 5 -21.45 8.10 75.17
N HIS A 6 -20.93 9.24 74.69
CA HIS A 6 -19.65 9.81 75.16
C HIS A 6 -19.69 10.20 76.65
N LYS A 7 -18.51 10.30 77.32
CA LYS A 7 -17.91 11.62 77.65
C LYS A 7 -16.56 11.67 78.40
N HIS A 8 -15.94 12.85 78.26
CA HIS A 8 -14.99 13.57 79.13
C HIS A 8 -13.51 13.13 79.28
N SER A 9 -12.64 14.03 78.78
CA SER A 9 -11.25 14.29 79.21
C SER A 9 -11.26 15.16 80.49
N PRO A 10 -10.15 15.34 81.26
CA PRO A 10 -9.16 16.36 80.86
C PRO A 10 -7.67 16.17 81.27
N ALA A 11 -6.80 16.89 80.55
CA ALA A 11 -5.62 17.66 81.01
C ALA A 11 -4.51 17.06 81.93
N LYS A 12 -3.42 16.64 81.27
CA LYS A 12 -2.05 17.25 81.32
C LYS A 12 -1.20 17.33 82.63
N LEU A 13 0.06 16.92 82.42
CA LEU A 13 1.35 17.38 82.99
C LEU A 13 1.77 16.96 84.42
N GLY A 14 2.70 15.99 84.46
CA GLY A 14 3.79 15.87 85.44
C GLY A 14 5.10 15.63 84.66
N LEU A 15 6.24 16.15 85.13
CA LEU A 15 7.44 16.32 84.30
C LEU A 15 8.61 15.38 84.66
N ALA A 16 9.45 15.14 83.65
CA ALA A 16 10.86 14.75 83.71
C ALA A 16 11.25 13.29 84.01
N GLY A 17 12.12 12.76 83.14
CA GLY A 17 13.25 11.93 83.58
C GLY A 17 13.22 10.43 83.30
N LEU A 18 13.44 10.02 82.05
CA LEU A 18 14.25 8.83 81.74
C LEU A 18 14.69 8.81 80.26
N THR A 19 15.92 8.36 80.01
CA THR A 19 16.56 8.36 78.69
C THR A 19 16.23 7.09 77.91
N ALA A 20 15.74 7.26 76.67
CA ALA A 20 15.64 6.19 75.69
C ALA A 20 16.16 6.70 74.34
N ALA A 21 17.05 5.94 73.70
CA ALA A 21 17.61 6.32 72.40
C ALA A 21 16.59 6.07 71.28
N ILE A 22 16.26 7.11 70.51
CA ILE A 22 15.51 6.99 69.26
C ILE A 22 16.50 7.23 68.13
N LEU A 23 16.66 6.24 67.24
CA LEU A 23 17.38 6.44 65.99
C LEU A 23 16.61 7.45 65.14
N VAL A 24 17.19 8.63 64.92
CA VAL A 24 16.77 9.52 63.85
C VAL A 24 17.21 8.89 62.53
N ALA A 25 16.37 8.05 61.96
CA ALA A 25 16.56 7.52 60.62
C ALA A 25 16.44 8.67 59.62
N SER A 26 17.57 9.28 59.28
CA SER A 26 17.66 10.25 58.19
C SER A 26 17.22 9.57 56.90
N LEU A 27 16.06 9.96 56.37
CA LEU A 27 15.60 9.59 55.04
C LEU A 27 16.56 10.19 54.00
N ALA A 28 17.64 9.48 53.75
CA ALA A 28 18.46 9.69 52.57
C ALA A 28 17.55 9.49 51.36
N GLN A 29 17.29 10.56 50.63
CA GLN A 29 16.69 10.46 49.30
C GLN A 29 17.72 9.73 48.43
N THR A 30 17.58 8.41 48.33
CA THR A 30 18.24 7.62 47.30
C THR A 30 17.75 8.18 45.98
N GLY A 31 18.57 9.01 45.33
CA GLY A 31 18.27 9.54 44.02
C GLY A 31 18.02 8.37 43.09
N GLN A 32 16.75 8.16 42.71
CA GLN A 32 16.42 7.23 41.65
C GLN A 32 17.17 7.71 40.43
N ALA A 33 18.06 6.87 39.89
CA ALA A 33 18.68 7.17 38.61
C ALA A 33 17.55 7.42 37.62
N ALA A 34 17.52 8.60 37.02
CA ALA A 34 16.52 8.93 36.02
C ALA A 34 16.55 7.82 34.95
N PRO A 35 15.39 7.27 34.54
CA PRO A 35 15.36 6.15 33.60
C PRO A 35 16.16 6.55 32.37
N THR A 36 17.17 5.75 32.03
CA THR A 36 18.10 6.07 30.94
C THR A 36 17.28 6.25 29.68
N ALA A 37 17.30 7.47 29.12
CA ALA A 37 16.44 7.82 27.99
C ALA A 37 16.66 6.81 26.86
N LEU A 38 15.57 6.24 26.35
CA LEU A 38 15.65 5.34 25.22
C LEU A 38 16.16 6.13 24.01
N THR A 39 17.23 5.67 23.36
CA THR A 39 17.84 6.38 22.22
C THR A 39 17.88 5.54 20.95
N ALA A 40 17.85 6.23 19.82
CA ALA A 40 18.10 5.67 18.50
C ALA A 40 19.02 6.61 17.70
N THR A 41 19.68 6.09 16.67
CA THR A 41 20.50 6.88 15.75
C THR A 41 19.60 7.53 14.69
N VAL A 42 19.85 8.80 14.36
CA VAL A 42 19.36 9.43 13.14
C VAL A 42 20.42 9.27 12.07
N TYR A 43 20.04 8.82 10.88
CA TYR A 43 20.96 8.57 9.78
C TYR A 43 20.87 9.68 8.75
N SER A 44 21.99 10.27 8.35
CA SER A 44 22.02 11.31 7.32
C SER A 44 22.16 10.71 5.93
N VAL A 45 21.42 11.24 4.95
CA VAL A 45 21.47 10.79 3.55
C VAL A 45 22.71 11.39 2.87
N VAL A 46 23.62 10.51 2.44
CA VAL A 46 24.88 10.84 1.74
C VAL A 46 24.79 10.57 0.24
N GLN A 47 23.75 9.85 -0.20
CA GLN A 47 23.34 9.73 -1.60
C GLN A 47 21.87 9.28 -1.65
N GLU A 48 21.03 10.04 -2.34
CA GLU A 48 19.64 9.67 -2.60
C GLU A 48 19.55 8.95 -3.95
N GLY A 49 19.42 7.62 -3.90
CA GLY A 49 19.31 6.77 -5.08
C GLY A 49 20.63 6.54 -5.84
N LEU A 50 20.55 5.71 -6.86
CA LEU A 50 21.63 5.42 -7.80
C LEU A 50 21.85 6.62 -8.73
N THR A 51 23.11 6.99 -8.97
CA THR A 51 23.44 7.95 -10.04
C THR A 51 23.32 7.30 -11.42
N VAL A 52 23.36 8.10 -12.51
CA VAL A 52 23.48 7.58 -13.89
C VAL A 52 24.63 6.58 -14.04
N ALA A 53 25.77 6.82 -13.38
CA ALA A 53 26.93 5.93 -13.40
C ALA A 53 26.71 4.65 -12.56
N ASP A 54 25.94 4.73 -11.47
CA ASP A 54 25.58 3.55 -10.68
C ASP A 54 24.59 2.64 -11.42
N GLY A 55 23.52 3.22 -12.00
CA GLY A 55 22.54 2.48 -12.80
C GLY A 55 23.16 1.82 -14.04
N GLN A 56 24.09 2.51 -14.72
CA GLN A 56 24.83 1.89 -15.83
C GLN A 56 25.74 0.75 -15.34
N ARG A 57 26.51 0.94 -14.26
CA ARG A 57 27.33 -0.13 -13.65
C ARG A 57 26.49 -1.36 -13.30
N LEU A 58 25.29 -1.15 -12.75
CA LEU A 58 24.37 -2.23 -12.38
C LEU A 58 23.82 -2.95 -13.61
N ALA A 59 23.40 -2.21 -14.64
CA ALA A 59 22.98 -2.77 -15.92
C ALA A 59 24.10 -3.62 -16.57
N ASP A 60 25.33 -3.08 -16.63
CA ASP A 60 26.52 -3.75 -17.18
C ASP A 60 26.90 -5.02 -16.37
N THR A 61 26.78 -4.98 -15.04
CA THR A 61 27.11 -6.11 -14.15
C THR A 61 26.18 -7.31 -14.36
N PHE A 62 24.94 -7.05 -14.79
CA PHE A 62 23.90 -8.07 -14.95
C PHE A 62 23.54 -8.37 -16.41
N GLY A 63 24.05 -7.60 -17.38
CA GLY A 63 23.78 -7.79 -18.81
C GLY A 63 22.35 -7.43 -19.20
N ILE A 64 21.71 -6.51 -18.48
CA ILE A 64 20.32 -6.08 -18.67
C ILE A 64 20.24 -4.67 -19.24
N GLY A 65 19.07 -4.27 -19.74
CA GLY A 65 18.82 -2.88 -20.14
C GLY A 65 18.90 -1.93 -18.95
N ASN A 66 19.49 -0.74 -19.14
CA ASN A 66 19.56 0.28 -18.10
C ASN A 66 18.16 0.85 -17.82
N ALA A 67 17.55 0.41 -16.72
CA ALA A 67 16.21 0.76 -16.28
C ALA A 67 16.22 1.72 -15.08
N LEU A 68 17.16 2.67 -15.09
CA LEU A 68 17.28 3.72 -14.08
C LEU A 68 16.22 4.82 -14.30
N TYR A 69 15.45 5.10 -13.25
CA TYR A 69 14.42 6.12 -13.21
C TYR A 69 15.04 7.50 -12.88
N PRO A 70 14.39 8.62 -13.26
CA PRO A 70 14.87 9.96 -12.93
C PRO A 70 15.06 10.25 -11.44
N ASN A 71 14.41 9.51 -10.54
CA ASN A 71 14.60 9.65 -9.08
C ASN A 71 15.75 8.80 -8.51
N GLY A 72 16.49 8.06 -9.34
CA GLY A 72 17.59 7.20 -8.90
C GLY A 72 17.17 5.80 -8.44
N ALA A 73 15.88 5.41 -8.57
CA ALA A 73 15.48 4.01 -8.45
C ALA A 73 15.89 3.24 -9.72
N PHE A 74 16.35 2.00 -9.61
CA PHE A 74 16.47 1.09 -10.74
C PHE A 74 15.35 0.05 -10.68
N SER A 75 14.66 -0.16 -11.81
CA SER A 75 13.55 -1.12 -11.88
C SER A 75 13.46 -1.74 -13.28
N TYR A 76 14.18 -2.83 -13.49
CA TYR A 76 14.06 -3.67 -14.67
C TYR A 76 13.07 -4.80 -14.42
N ALA A 77 12.14 -5.03 -15.35
CA ALA A 77 11.50 -6.33 -15.52
C ALA A 77 11.46 -6.68 -17.02
N ASP A 78 11.81 -7.92 -17.34
CA ASP A 78 11.80 -8.46 -18.68
C ASP A 78 10.35 -8.68 -19.14
N ASN A 79 9.97 -8.00 -20.22
CA ASN A 79 8.59 -7.96 -20.69
C ASN A 79 8.03 -9.34 -21.02
N ASP A 80 8.89 -10.25 -21.49
CA ASP A 80 8.47 -11.52 -22.07
C ASP A 80 8.70 -12.66 -21.07
N LYS A 81 9.73 -12.56 -20.22
CA LYS A 81 10.15 -13.62 -19.27
C LYS A 81 9.71 -13.43 -17.82
N PHE A 82 9.42 -12.22 -17.33
CA PHE A 82 9.05 -12.03 -15.91
C PHE A 82 7.73 -12.75 -15.59
N GLN A 83 7.69 -13.56 -14.52
CA GLN A 83 6.57 -14.45 -14.16
C GLN A 83 5.94 -15.21 -15.35
N TYR A 84 6.73 -15.56 -16.38
CA TYR A 84 6.20 -16.16 -17.62
C TYR A 84 5.59 -17.54 -17.39
N VAL A 85 4.33 -17.70 -17.83
CA VAL A 85 3.66 -18.99 -17.94
C VAL A 85 3.67 -19.42 -19.41
N PRO A 86 4.31 -20.55 -19.77
CA PRO A 86 4.28 -21.11 -21.12
C PRO A 86 2.85 -21.24 -21.67
N HIS A 87 2.65 -20.74 -22.89
CA HIS A 87 1.36 -20.71 -23.57
C HIS A 87 1.52 -20.81 -25.10
N LYS A 88 0.40 -21.00 -25.79
CA LYS A 88 0.28 -21.10 -27.25
C LYS A 88 -0.93 -20.29 -27.70
N VAL A 89 -0.77 -19.45 -28.73
CA VAL A 89 -1.90 -18.88 -29.46
C VAL A 89 -2.64 -20.04 -30.15
N VAL A 90 -3.94 -20.19 -29.88
CA VAL A 90 -4.81 -21.23 -30.45
C VAL A 90 -5.98 -20.68 -31.27
N GLY A 91 -6.22 -19.38 -31.23
CA GLY A 91 -7.34 -18.73 -31.90
C GLY A 91 -7.30 -17.21 -31.83
N SER A 92 -8.34 -16.56 -32.36
CA SER A 92 -8.54 -15.11 -32.35
C SER A 92 -10.00 -14.79 -32.62
N GLY A 93 -10.55 -13.80 -31.92
CA GLY A 93 -11.96 -13.44 -31.99
C GLY A 93 -12.20 -11.94 -31.87
N LYS A 94 -13.35 -11.61 -31.27
CA LYS A 94 -13.75 -10.27 -30.84
C LYS A 94 -14.46 -10.39 -29.48
N ASP A 95 -14.42 -9.32 -28.70
CA ASP A 95 -15.31 -9.12 -27.55
C ASP A 95 -16.66 -8.53 -28.00
N GLU A 96 -17.54 -8.29 -27.04
CA GLU A 96 -18.85 -7.69 -27.18
C GLU A 96 -18.79 -6.21 -27.63
N GLY A 97 -17.70 -5.49 -27.30
CA GLY A 97 -17.39 -4.16 -27.82
C GLY A 97 -16.95 -4.15 -29.29
N GLY A 98 -16.56 -5.30 -29.84
CA GLY A 98 -16.06 -5.45 -31.20
C GLY A 98 -14.57 -5.12 -31.37
N ASN A 99 -13.80 -5.03 -30.29
CA ASN A 99 -12.34 -5.08 -30.26
C ASN A 99 -11.83 -6.43 -30.81
N ALA A 100 -10.50 -6.63 -30.90
CA ALA A 100 -9.93 -7.87 -31.40
C ALA A 100 -9.28 -8.66 -30.25
N THR A 101 -9.66 -9.93 -30.10
CA THR A 101 -9.18 -10.82 -29.02
C THR A 101 -8.31 -11.94 -29.55
N GLN A 102 -7.46 -12.51 -28.69
CA GLN A 102 -6.53 -13.58 -29.01
C GLN A 102 -6.63 -14.72 -27.99
N ASP A 103 -6.90 -15.94 -28.46
CA ASP A 103 -7.07 -17.09 -27.59
C ASP A 103 -5.69 -17.67 -27.25
N GLU A 104 -5.23 -17.51 -26.01
CA GLU A 104 -3.95 -18.06 -25.54
C GLU A 104 -4.13 -19.20 -24.54
N ALA A 105 -3.74 -20.42 -24.93
CA ALA A 105 -3.85 -21.63 -24.13
C ALA A 105 -2.56 -21.98 -23.38
N VAL A 106 -2.66 -22.28 -22.09
CA VAL A 106 -1.51 -22.66 -21.24
C VAL A 106 -0.89 -23.98 -21.72
N ASP A 107 0.42 -23.97 -21.97
CA ASP A 107 1.19 -25.16 -22.33
C ASP A 107 1.60 -25.94 -21.08
N LEU A 108 0.67 -26.71 -20.53
CA LEU A 108 0.87 -27.45 -19.27
C LEU A 108 2.09 -28.38 -19.26
N ASP A 109 2.49 -28.92 -20.40
CA ASP A 109 3.65 -29.83 -20.45
C ASP A 109 4.98 -29.05 -20.45
N ALA A 110 5.00 -27.85 -21.03
CA ALA A 110 6.10 -26.90 -20.83
C ALA A 110 6.13 -26.37 -19.38
N VAL A 111 4.97 -26.05 -18.78
CA VAL A 111 4.87 -25.66 -17.36
C VAL A 111 5.43 -26.74 -16.43
N LYS A 112 5.03 -28.01 -16.60
CA LYS A 112 5.56 -29.15 -15.82
C LYS A 112 7.06 -29.38 -16.03
N ALA A 113 7.61 -28.94 -17.15
CA ALA A 113 9.04 -29.07 -17.46
C ALA A 113 9.90 -27.96 -16.84
N ILE A 114 9.30 -26.90 -16.27
CA ILE A 114 10.02 -25.81 -15.61
C ILE A 114 10.83 -26.34 -14.42
N LYS A 115 12.07 -25.88 -14.32
CA LYS A 115 13.00 -26.13 -13.21
C LYS A 115 13.64 -24.79 -12.82
N PRO A 116 13.18 -24.12 -11.76
CA PRO A 116 13.77 -22.84 -11.35
C PRO A 116 15.27 -22.94 -11.07
N LEU A 117 15.96 -21.80 -11.16
CA LEU A 117 17.38 -21.71 -10.83
C LEU A 117 17.59 -22.12 -9.36
N PRO A 118 18.44 -23.13 -9.04
CA PRO A 118 18.57 -23.61 -7.66
C PRO A 118 19.01 -22.52 -6.69
N ASP A 119 18.40 -22.49 -5.50
CA ASP A 119 18.54 -21.47 -4.46
C ASP A 119 19.99 -21.04 -4.20
N ALA A 120 20.90 -22.01 -4.05
CA ALA A 120 22.32 -21.75 -3.82
C ALA A 120 23.01 -21.02 -4.99
N GLN A 121 22.58 -21.25 -6.23
CA GLN A 121 23.06 -20.54 -7.41
C GLN A 121 22.44 -19.15 -7.53
N ALA A 122 21.15 -19.01 -7.18
CA ALA A 122 20.48 -17.71 -7.12
C ALA A 122 21.14 -16.80 -6.06
N LEU A 123 21.36 -17.31 -4.85
CA LEU A 123 22.08 -16.62 -3.76
C LEU A 123 23.50 -16.21 -4.17
N ALA A 124 24.30 -17.13 -4.72
CA ALA A 124 25.67 -16.86 -5.14
C ALA A 124 25.76 -15.78 -6.25
N ARG A 125 24.68 -15.58 -7.02
CA ARG A 125 24.59 -14.53 -8.04
C ARG A 125 24.01 -13.23 -7.51
N ALA A 126 22.99 -13.31 -6.65
CA ALA A 126 22.41 -12.17 -5.96
C ALA A 126 23.39 -11.47 -5.01
N GLN A 127 24.39 -12.19 -4.48
CA GLN A 127 25.49 -11.57 -3.73
C GLN A 127 26.17 -10.43 -4.52
N LYS A 128 26.30 -10.54 -5.85
CA LYS A 128 26.84 -9.46 -6.69
C LYS A 128 26.01 -8.18 -6.63
N LEU A 129 24.69 -8.29 -6.46
CA LEU A 129 23.79 -7.14 -6.33
C LEU A 129 24.05 -6.45 -4.99
N ALA A 130 24.03 -7.23 -3.90
CA ALA A 130 24.41 -6.73 -2.57
C ALA A 130 25.84 -6.17 -2.53
N ASP A 131 26.78 -6.67 -3.35
CA ASP A 131 28.15 -6.18 -3.46
C ASP A 131 28.26 -4.80 -4.13
N ILE A 132 27.49 -4.52 -5.19
CA ILE A 132 27.53 -3.23 -5.92
C ILE A 132 26.52 -2.18 -5.43
N ALA A 133 25.53 -2.60 -4.64
CA ALA A 133 24.48 -1.76 -4.05
C ALA A 133 25.05 -0.70 -3.09
N LEU A 134 24.26 0.35 -2.84
CA LEU A 134 24.70 1.50 -2.04
C LEU A 134 25.04 1.13 -0.58
N LYS A 135 26.32 1.26 -0.22
CA LYS A 135 26.86 0.88 1.09
C LYS A 135 26.59 1.93 2.15
N SER A 136 25.74 1.59 3.12
CA SER A 136 25.34 2.46 4.23
C SER A 136 25.94 2.00 5.55
N GLU A 137 26.30 2.95 6.42
CA GLU A 137 26.81 2.65 7.75
C GLU A 137 25.72 1.99 8.61
N GLY A 138 26.06 0.88 9.26
CA GLY A 138 25.11 0.13 10.09
C GLY A 138 23.99 -0.60 9.32
N LEU A 139 24.00 -0.59 7.98
CA LEU A 139 23.08 -1.38 7.15
C LEU A 139 23.58 -2.81 7.00
N THR A 140 22.74 -3.77 7.33
CA THR A 140 22.91 -5.20 7.04
C THR A 140 21.81 -5.64 6.08
N LEU A 141 22.20 -6.28 4.99
CA LEU A 141 21.29 -6.90 4.01
C LEU A 141 21.29 -8.40 4.24
N LYS A 142 20.12 -9.01 4.46
CA LYS A 142 19.98 -10.46 4.70
C LYS A 142 19.22 -11.09 3.52
N PRO A 143 19.86 -11.93 2.68
CA PRO A 143 19.19 -12.51 1.52
C PRO A 143 18.12 -13.52 1.93
N ARG A 144 17.01 -13.53 1.19
CA ARG A 144 15.90 -14.46 1.29
C ARG A 144 15.55 -14.98 -0.10
N VAL A 145 15.49 -16.29 -0.26
CA VAL A 145 15.02 -16.93 -1.51
C VAL A 145 13.51 -17.10 -1.45
N THR A 146 12.83 -16.77 -2.54
CA THR A 146 11.40 -17.04 -2.76
C THR A 146 11.17 -17.45 -4.23
N HIS A 147 9.96 -17.90 -4.57
CA HIS A 147 9.58 -18.24 -5.94
C HIS A 147 8.19 -17.69 -6.25
N SER A 148 8.02 -17.09 -7.43
CA SER A 148 6.69 -16.94 -8.02
C SER A 148 6.13 -18.32 -8.33
N THR A 149 4.86 -18.54 -8.02
CA THR A 149 4.21 -19.85 -8.18
C THR A 149 2.96 -19.74 -9.03
N PHE A 150 2.94 -20.41 -10.18
CA PHE A 150 1.76 -20.65 -10.99
C PHE A 150 0.99 -21.84 -10.41
N THR A 151 -0.29 -21.66 -10.10
CA THR A 151 -1.13 -22.65 -9.44
C THR A 151 -2.47 -22.81 -10.15
N LEU A 152 -2.86 -24.07 -10.37
CA LEU A 152 -4.17 -24.47 -10.87
C LEU A 152 -5.00 -25.05 -9.70
N SER A 153 -6.26 -24.62 -9.61
CA SER A 153 -7.23 -25.10 -8.62
C SER A 153 -8.56 -25.48 -9.25
N ASP A 154 -9.33 -26.34 -8.59
CA ASP A 154 -10.75 -26.58 -8.91
C ASP A 154 -11.70 -25.56 -8.22
N ASP A 155 -13.00 -25.63 -8.51
CA ASP A 155 -14.04 -24.78 -7.89
C ASP A 155 -14.11 -24.88 -6.35
N ALA A 156 -13.60 -25.95 -5.73
CA ALA A 156 -13.51 -26.08 -4.28
C ALA A 156 -12.21 -25.44 -3.72
N GLY A 157 -11.46 -24.73 -4.57
CA GLY A 157 -10.18 -24.11 -4.24
C GLY A 157 -9.11 -25.14 -3.85
N LYS A 158 -9.28 -26.40 -4.25
CA LYS A 158 -8.29 -27.43 -4.04
C LYS A 158 -7.28 -27.35 -5.19
N VAL A 159 -6.01 -27.19 -4.82
CA VAL A 159 -4.89 -27.18 -5.76
C VAL A 159 -4.81 -28.52 -6.49
N ILE A 160 -4.86 -28.46 -7.82
CA ILE A 160 -4.69 -29.60 -8.75
C ILE A 160 -3.34 -29.58 -9.48
N GLY A 161 -2.61 -28.45 -9.42
CA GLY A 161 -1.21 -28.34 -9.83
C GLY A 161 -0.59 -27.07 -9.28
N SER A 162 0.69 -27.10 -8.90
CA SER A 162 1.42 -25.93 -8.41
C SER A 162 2.87 -26.02 -8.83
N TYR A 163 3.38 -24.94 -9.43
CA TYR A 163 4.62 -24.93 -10.20
C TYR A 163 5.37 -23.62 -9.89
N PRO A 164 6.54 -23.68 -9.23
CA PRO A 164 7.41 -22.51 -9.12
C PRO A 164 7.97 -22.18 -10.50
N ILE A 165 7.83 -20.93 -10.95
CA ILE A 165 8.16 -20.50 -12.33
C ILE A 165 9.47 -19.71 -12.43
N ASP A 166 9.95 -19.15 -11.33
CA ASP A 166 11.21 -18.40 -11.22
C ASP A 166 11.90 -18.66 -9.86
N THR A 167 13.07 -18.07 -9.66
CA THR A 167 13.71 -17.97 -8.34
C THR A 167 14.07 -16.51 -8.06
N THR A 168 13.49 -15.96 -7.01
CA THR A 168 13.75 -14.60 -6.49
C THR A 168 14.76 -14.64 -5.35
N VAL A 169 15.60 -13.61 -5.26
CA VAL A 169 16.32 -13.24 -4.03
C VAL A 169 16.01 -11.79 -3.68
N SER A 170 15.27 -11.59 -2.59
CA SER A 170 15.05 -10.28 -1.95
C SER A 170 16.01 -10.13 -0.75
N PHE A 171 16.31 -8.89 -0.34
CA PHE A 171 17.17 -8.63 0.82
C PHE A 171 16.42 -7.92 1.96
N ASP A 172 16.24 -8.61 3.09
CA ASP A 172 15.77 -8.03 4.36
C ASP A 172 16.78 -6.97 4.83
N ALA A 173 16.39 -5.69 4.82
CA ALA A 173 17.23 -4.57 5.24
C ALA A 173 17.10 -4.29 6.75
N VAL A 174 18.24 -4.21 7.43
CA VAL A 174 18.33 -3.90 8.87
C VAL A 174 19.33 -2.76 9.08
N LEU A 175 18.88 -1.64 9.62
CA LEU A 175 19.68 -0.44 9.86
C LEU A 175 19.84 -0.23 11.37
N GLY A 176 21.07 -0.24 11.88
CA GLY A 176 21.33 0.00 13.31
C GLY A 176 20.69 -1.03 14.26
N ASN A 177 20.56 -2.28 13.80
CA ASN A 177 19.82 -3.39 14.43
C ASN A 177 18.27 -3.28 14.42
N LEU A 178 17.69 -2.23 13.82
CA LEU A 178 16.25 -2.09 13.61
C LEU A 178 15.87 -2.42 12.16
N PRO A 179 14.64 -2.90 11.87
CA PRO A 179 14.19 -3.10 10.49
C PRO A 179 14.19 -1.79 9.71
N LEU A 180 14.63 -1.83 8.44
CA LEU A 180 14.49 -0.72 7.49
C LEU A 180 13.45 -1.13 6.45
N ALA A 181 12.32 -0.42 6.42
CA ALA A 181 11.17 -0.70 5.56
C ALA A 181 10.87 0.48 4.62
N GLY A 182 9.91 0.30 3.71
CA GLY A 182 9.45 1.36 2.80
C GLY A 182 10.14 1.37 1.44
N GLN A 183 9.63 2.22 0.55
CA GLN A 183 9.94 2.18 -0.88
C GLN A 183 11.39 2.51 -1.24
N GLY A 184 12.13 3.22 -0.37
CA GLY A 184 13.56 3.47 -0.52
C GLY A 184 14.46 2.41 0.17
N ALA A 185 13.92 1.23 0.45
CA ALA A 185 14.61 0.12 1.13
C ALA A 185 14.60 -1.19 0.31
N SER A 186 14.23 -1.15 -0.97
CA SER A 186 14.18 -2.34 -1.82
C SER A 186 15.54 -2.67 -2.43
N LEU A 187 15.88 -3.96 -2.41
CA LEU A 187 16.97 -4.57 -3.15
C LEU A 187 16.59 -6.02 -3.47
N ARG A 188 16.50 -6.36 -4.76
CA ARG A 188 15.94 -7.63 -5.22
C ARG A 188 16.41 -8.00 -6.62
N VAL A 189 16.49 -9.31 -6.89
CA VAL A 189 16.68 -9.87 -8.25
C VAL A 189 15.88 -11.17 -8.42
N THR A 190 15.23 -11.34 -9.57
CA THR A 190 14.51 -12.55 -9.98
C THR A 190 15.15 -13.20 -11.19
N PHE A 191 15.30 -14.52 -11.18
CA PHE A 191 15.92 -15.34 -12.21
C PHE A 191 14.94 -16.32 -12.86
N ALA A 192 14.96 -16.39 -14.18
CA ALA A 192 14.29 -17.45 -14.95
C ALA A 192 14.96 -18.84 -14.74
N PRO A 193 14.29 -19.93 -15.16
CA PRO A 193 14.85 -21.29 -15.19
C PRO A 193 16.18 -21.45 -15.96
N ASP A 194 16.39 -20.65 -17.02
CA ASP A 194 17.66 -20.60 -17.77
C ASP A 194 18.76 -19.78 -17.06
N GLY A 195 18.43 -19.18 -15.91
CA GLY A 195 19.29 -18.29 -15.16
C GLY A 195 19.38 -16.87 -15.74
N THR A 196 18.65 -16.49 -16.78
CA THR A 196 18.56 -15.07 -17.17
C THR A 196 17.82 -14.26 -16.10
N ILE A 197 18.20 -13.00 -15.93
CA ILE A 197 17.52 -12.11 -14.98
C ILE A 197 16.23 -11.62 -15.62
N THR A 198 15.13 -11.69 -14.88
CA THR A 198 13.79 -11.32 -15.35
C THR A 198 13.17 -10.18 -14.56
N GLU A 199 13.65 -9.90 -13.36
CA GLU A 199 13.37 -8.65 -12.64
C GLU A 199 14.58 -8.27 -11.78
N LEU A 200 14.82 -6.98 -11.62
CA LEU A 200 15.82 -6.43 -10.71
C LEU A 200 15.37 -5.03 -10.26
N SER A 201 15.19 -4.86 -8.96
CA SER A 201 14.85 -3.58 -8.33
C SER A 201 15.87 -3.19 -7.26
N GLU A 202 16.33 -1.92 -7.30
CA GLU A 202 17.14 -1.28 -6.26
C GLU A 202 16.64 0.15 -6.03
N SER A 203 16.34 0.50 -4.79
CA SER A 203 15.90 1.83 -4.38
C SER A 203 16.61 2.36 -3.12
N LEU A 204 17.70 1.71 -2.72
CA LEU A 204 18.45 2.05 -1.52
C LEU A 204 18.99 3.49 -1.54
N ARG A 205 19.20 4.06 -0.35
CA ARG A 205 19.99 5.28 -0.12
C ARG A 205 21.35 4.92 0.46
N ARG A 206 22.37 5.76 0.21
CA ARG A 206 23.60 5.75 1.00
C ARG A 206 23.40 6.59 2.26
N LEU A 207 23.60 5.99 3.43
CA LEU A 207 23.38 6.60 4.74
C LEU A 207 24.67 6.57 5.58
N ALA A 208 24.87 7.61 6.38
CA ALA A 208 25.89 7.66 7.43
C ALA A 208 25.25 7.76 8.82
N ALA A 209 25.90 7.19 9.84
CA ALA A 209 25.44 7.23 11.22
C ALA A 209 25.63 8.65 11.79
N GLY A 210 24.51 9.32 12.06
CA GLY A 210 24.50 10.67 12.60
C GLY A 210 24.33 10.71 14.12
N ARG A 211 23.66 11.76 14.58
CA ARG A 211 23.32 12.01 15.99
C ARG A 211 22.47 10.90 16.60
N GLN A 212 22.75 10.51 17.85
CA GLN A 212 21.73 9.84 18.66
C GLN A 212 20.69 10.84 19.13
N VAL A 213 19.45 10.40 19.25
CA VAL A 213 18.30 11.17 19.74
C VAL A 213 17.55 10.36 20.79
N ALA A 214 16.97 11.04 21.78
CA ALA A 214 15.97 10.43 22.63
C ALA A 214 14.71 10.11 21.82
N ILE A 215 14.13 8.93 22.06
CA ILE A 215 12.88 8.47 21.48
C ILE A 215 11.84 8.19 22.56
N ILE A 216 10.56 8.30 22.19
CA ILE A 216 9.43 7.99 23.05
C ILE A 216 9.44 6.51 23.46
N THR A 217 8.93 6.23 24.65
CA THR A 217 8.76 4.87 25.18
C THR A 217 7.72 4.07 24.40
N ALA A 218 7.74 2.74 24.52
CA ALA A 218 6.75 1.87 23.91
C ALA A 218 5.31 2.23 24.34
N ASP A 219 5.09 2.59 25.61
CA ASP A 219 3.80 3.04 26.14
C ASP A 219 3.32 4.36 25.52
N GLU A 220 4.24 5.30 25.26
CA GLU A 220 3.94 6.56 24.57
C GLU A 220 3.64 6.33 23.08
N ALA A 221 4.40 5.46 22.43
CA ALA A 221 4.13 5.02 21.07
C ALA A 221 2.78 4.30 20.97
N GLN A 222 2.42 3.45 21.95
CA GLN A 222 1.14 2.75 22.01
C GLN A 222 -0.03 3.74 22.14
N ARG A 223 0.12 4.80 22.94
CA ARG A 223 -0.86 5.90 23.04
C ARG A 223 -0.96 6.72 21.75
N ALA A 224 0.16 7.04 21.10
CA ALA A 224 0.18 7.75 19.83
C ALA A 224 -0.46 6.92 18.70
N CYS A 225 -0.17 5.62 18.65
CA CYS A 225 -0.80 4.65 17.75
C CYS A 225 -2.31 4.57 17.99
N ALA A 226 -2.77 4.46 19.25
CA ALA A 226 -4.19 4.46 19.56
C ALA A 226 -4.87 5.76 19.08
N ALA A 227 -4.23 6.92 19.27
CA ALA A 227 -4.76 8.21 18.82
C ALA A 227 -4.94 8.29 17.28
N VAL A 228 -3.96 7.81 16.48
CA VAL A 228 -4.13 7.79 15.02
C VAL A 228 -5.15 6.75 14.52
N TYR A 229 -5.56 5.80 15.36
CA TYR A 229 -6.71 4.89 15.13
C TYR A 229 -7.96 5.28 15.93
N GLY A 230 -8.14 6.57 16.26
CA GLY A 230 -9.38 7.08 16.87
C GLY A 230 -9.67 6.58 18.30
N GLY A 231 -8.66 6.00 18.97
CA GLY A 231 -8.76 5.40 20.31
C GLY A 231 -8.67 3.88 20.34
N ALA A 232 -8.54 3.19 19.19
CA ALA A 232 -8.49 1.73 19.13
C ALA A 232 -7.30 1.13 19.91
N ALA A 233 -7.56 0.04 20.64
CA ALA A 233 -6.55 -0.68 21.43
C ALA A 233 -5.39 -1.17 20.55
N GLN A 234 -4.16 -1.11 21.08
CA GLN A 234 -2.93 -1.47 20.36
C GLN A 234 -2.13 -2.55 21.11
N ASN A 235 -1.55 -3.48 20.37
CA ASN A 235 -0.40 -4.28 20.80
C ASN A 235 0.84 -3.39 20.95
N THR A 236 1.96 -3.94 21.43
CA THR A 236 3.25 -3.23 21.48
C THR A 236 3.71 -2.81 20.07
N PRO A 237 3.87 -1.51 19.77
CA PRO A 237 4.31 -1.05 18.45
C PRO A 237 5.77 -1.46 18.16
N VAL A 238 6.08 -1.75 16.88
CA VAL A 238 7.42 -2.19 16.45
C VAL A 238 8.26 -0.99 16.05
N LEU A 239 9.40 -0.78 16.71
CA LEU A 239 10.35 0.28 16.33
C LEU A 239 11.12 -0.12 15.05
N SER A 240 11.13 0.78 14.06
CA SER A 240 11.76 0.59 12.76
C SER A 240 12.26 1.92 12.18
N TYR A 241 12.91 1.86 11.01
CA TYR A 241 13.16 3.00 10.13
C TYR A 241 12.30 2.87 8.88
N LEU A 242 11.76 3.98 8.40
CA LEU A 242 11.15 4.07 7.06
C LEU A 242 12.13 4.79 6.12
N SER A 243 12.44 4.16 5.00
CA SER A 243 13.04 4.82 3.84
C SER A 243 11.88 5.18 2.89
N PRO A 244 11.47 6.45 2.79
CA PRO A 244 10.39 6.88 1.88
C PRO A 244 10.80 6.69 0.41
N GLU A 245 9.90 6.92 -0.54
CA GLU A 245 10.27 6.95 -1.96
C GLU A 245 11.46 7.89 -2.22
N LEU A 246 12.30 7.57 -3.21
CA LEU A 246 13.38 8.46 -3.63
C LEU A 246 12.78 9.73 -4.24
N SER A 247 13.05 10.89 -3.63
CA SER A 247 12.39 12.17 -3.96
C SER A 247 13.15 13.01 -4.98
N SER A 248 14.24 12.46 -5.53
CA SER A 248 15.04 13.12 -6.56
C SER A 248 14.27 13.32 -7.86
N ARG A 249 14.73 14.29 -8.68
CA ARG A 249 14.20 14.61 -10.01
C ARG A 249 15.18 14.27 -11.14
N GLN A 250 16.44 13.97 -10.82
CA GLN A 250 17.48 13.55 -11.76
C GLN A 250 18.41 12.56 -11.05
N ALA A 251 18.90 11.53 -11.74
CA ALA A 251 19.78 10.52 -11.14
C ALA A 251 21.22 11.03 -10.89
N ASP A 252 21.35 12.04 -10.02
CA ASP A 252 22.59 12.73 -9.63
C ASP A 252 22.97 12.49 -8.17
N GLY A 253 22.19 11.66 -7.46
CA GLY A 253 22.40 11.30 -6.05
C GLY A 253 21.85 12.31 -5.04
N LYS A 254 21.06 13.31 -5.44
CA LYS A 254 20.48 14.33 -4.55
C LYS A 254 18.96 14.38 -4.65
N GLY A 255 18.26 14.49 -3.53
CA GLY A 255 16.83 14.83 -3.48
C GLY A 255 16.52 15.67 -2.25
N THR A 256 15.30 15.52 -1.71
CA THR A 256 14.83 16.30 -0.54
C THR A 256 15.02 15.57 0.78
N VAL A 257 15.23 14.25 0.78
CA VAL A 257 15.30 13.45 2.01
C VAL A 257 16.71 13.55 2.57
N THR A 258 16.85 14.20 3.72
CA THR A 258 18.15 14.53 4.34
C THR A 258 18.50 13.67 5.55
N GLU A 259 17.48 13.22 6.29
CA GLU A 259 17.63 12.29 7.41
C GLU A 259 16.61 11.14 7.30
N VAL A 260 17.05 9.93 7.65
CA VAL A 260 16.20 8.75 7.87
C VAL A 260 15.95 8.62 9.37
N LEU A 261 14.67 8.68 9.76
CA LEU A 261 14.23 8.90 11.13
C LEU A 261 13.51 7.66 11.72
N PRO A 262 13.77 7.32 12.99
CA PRO A 262 13.14 6.18 13.66
C PRO A 262 11.66 6.45 13.93
N GLN A 263 10.85 5.39 13.80
CA GLN A 263 9.40 5.45 13.97
C GLN A 263 8.83 4.12 14.45
N TYR A 264 7.65 4.17 15.05
CA TYR A 264 6.94 2.99 15.52
C TYR A 264 5.85 2.60 14.52
N GLN A 265 5.89 1.36 14.03
CA GLN A 265 4.80 0.74 13.30
C GLN A 265 3.72 0.27 14.28
N CYS A 266 2.51 0.78 14.08
CA CYS A 266 1.36 0.52 14.93
C CYS A 266 0.73 -0.85 14.65
N SER A 267 0.02 -1.40 15.63
CA SER A 267 -0.55 -2.75 15.58
C SER A 267 -1.82 -2.79 16.44
N PRO A 268 -3.02 -2.63 15.87
CA PRO A 268 -4.27 -2.71 16.64
C PRO A 268 -4.48 -4.13 17.20
N VAL A 269 -5.06 -4.24 18.39
CA VAL A 269 -5.35 -5.55 19.04
C VAL A 269 -6.35 -6.35 18.21
N ASP A 270 -7.44 -5.72 17.81
CA ASP A 270 -8.56 -6.36 17.10
C ASP A 270 -8.28 -6.59 15.60
N ASN A 271 -7.07 -6.31 15.10
CA ASN A 271 -6.67 -6.53 13.69
C ASN A 271 -6.48 -8.03 13.33
N SER A 272 -7.12 -8.93 14.08
CA SER A 272 -7.19 -10.37 13.82
C SER A 272 -7.99 -10.72 12.55
N ASP A 273 -8.83 -9.80 12.06
CA ASP A 273 -9.60 -9.93 10.82
C ASP A 273 -8.91 -9.28 9.59
N GLY A 274 -7.91 -8.43 9.80
CA GLY A 274 -7.18 -7.70 8.76
C GLY A 274 -7.79 -6.36 8.34
N THR A 275 -8.87 -5.90 8.99
CA THR A 275 -9.69 -4.77 8.54
C THR A 275 -9.04 -3.38 8.63
N GLN A 276 -7.81 -3.25 9.15
CA GLN A 276 -7.12 -1.96 9.24
C GLN A 276 -5.68 -2.05 8.72
N ALA A 277 -5.36 -1.27 7.67
CA ALA A 277 -4.00 -1.19 7.15
C ALA A 277 -3.07 -0.47 8.16
N PRO A 278 -1.77 -0.81 8.19
CA PRO A 278 -0.85 -0.35 9.24
C PRO A 278 -0.43 1.11 9.06
N LYS A 279 -0.41 1.83 10.19
CA LYS A 279 0.12 3.21 10.33
C LYS A 279 1.49 3.21 11.02
N THR A 280 2.21 4.33 10.92
CA THR A 280 3.39 4.61 11.74
C THR A 280 3.23 5.91 12.52
N VAL A 281 3.97 6.06 13.63
CA VAL A 281 4.10 7.31 14.39
C VAL A 281 5.59 7.64 14.62
N PRO A 282 6.02 8.91 14.54
CA PRO A 282 7.42 9.27 14.77
C PRO A 282 7.91 8.85 16.16
N ALA A 283 9.11 8.25 16.25
CA ALA A 283 9.67 7.88 17.54
C ALA A 283 10.29 9.09 18.27
N ILE A 284 10.55 10.19 17.57
CA ILE A 284 11.09 11.44 18.14
C ILE A 284 9.94 12.41 18.45
N THR A 285 9.86 12.92 19.68
CA THR A 285 8.89 13.94 20.09
C THR A 285 9.01 15.20 19.22
N GLY A 286 7.94 15.55 18.50
CA GLY A 286 7.94 16.69 17.56
C GLY A 286 8.76 16.48 16.28
N GLY A 287 9.28 15.28 16.03
CA GLY A 287 10.14 14.98 14.90
C GLY A 287 9.43 14.92 13.55
N GLY A 288 8.14 14.58 13.52
CA GLY A 288 7.28 14.67 12.33
C GLY A 288 6.45 15.96 12.32
N PRO A 289 5.85 16.31 11.16
CA PRO A 289 5.03 17.51 11.05
C PRO A 289 3.75 17.42 11.90
N THR A 290 3.19 18.58 12.18
CA THR A 290 1.86 18.80 12.75
C THR A 290 1.34 20.10 12.15
N PHE A 291 0.03 20.25 12.01
CA PHE A 291 -0.56 21.45 11.43
C PHE A 291 -1.92 21.78 12.05
N LYS A 292 -2.22 23.08 12.13
CA LYS A 292 -3.59 23.56 12.32
C LYS A 292 -4.20 23.87 10.97
N VAL A 293 -5.40 23.34 10.72
CA VAL A 293 -6.24 23.70 9.58
C VAL A 293 -7.35 24.66 10.03
N SER A 294 -7.71 25.57 9.13
CA SER A 294 -8.87 26.46 9.25
C SER A 294 -9.68 26.34 7.96
N LEU A 295 -10.98 26.07 8.08
CA LEU A 295 -11.93 25.93 6.98
C LEU A 295 -13.07 26.93 7.13
N ASN A 296 -13.64 27.35 6.01
CA ASN A 296 -14.86 28.15 5.94
C ASN A 296 -15.75 27.63 4.79
N ARG A 297 -17.00 27.30 5.12
CA ARG A 297 -18.04 26.87 4.16
C ARG A 297 -19.18 27.88 4.10
N GLN A 298 -19.62 28.21 2.89
CA GLN A 298 -20.78 29.05 2.59
C GLN A 298 -21.55 28.45 1.40
N GLY A 299 -22.70 27.84 1.65
CA GLY A 299 -23.46 27.02 0.71
C GLY A 299 -22.62 25.85 0.18
N ASP A 300 -22.45 25.83 -1.14
CA ASP A 300 -21.58 24.87 -1.83
C ASP A 300 -20.10 25.28 -1.80
N THR A 301 -19.76 26.53 -1.47
CA THR A 301 -18.36 27.01 -1.55
C THR A 301 -17.60 26.63 -0.30
N VAL A 302 -16.49 25.92 -0.46
CA VAL A 302 -15.59 25.53 0.64
C VAL A 302 -14.21 26.13 0.38
N SER A 303 -13.61 26.65 1.44
CA SER A 303 -12.29 27.28 1.44
C SER A 303 -11.49 26.82 2.66
N GLY A 304 -10.19 26.62 2.51
CA GLY A 304 -9.32 26.09 3.55
C GLY A 304 -7.91 26.67 3.51
N ALA A 305 -7.29 26.78 4.69
CA ALA A 305 -5.89 27.18 4.86
C ALA A 305 -5.22 26.40 5.98
N ALA A 306 -3.91 26.15 5.85
CA ALA A 306 -3.11 25.36 6.76
C ALA A 306 -1.97 26.18 7.39
N SER A 307 -1.47 25.72 8.54
CA SER A 307 -0.28 26.27 9.21
C SER A 307 0.48 25.16 9.92
N VAL A 308 1.78 25.00 9.62
CA VAL A 308 2.59 23.80 9.97
C VAL A 308 3.60 24.13 11.07
N SER A 309 3.82 23.19 11.99
CA SER A 309 4.85 23.20 13.04
C SER A 309 5.36 21.80 13.32
N GLY A 310 6.65 21.66 13.64
CA GLY A 310 7.32 20.36 13.72
C GLY A 310 7.64 19.78 12.33
N GLY A 311 8.43 18.71 12.29
CA GLY A 311 8.99 18.17 11.05
C GLY A 311 10.04 19.07 10.40
N THR A 312 10.39 18.75 9.16
CA THR A 312 11.47 19.38 8.39
C THR A 312 10.92 20.01 7.10
N ALA A 313 11.04 21.33 6.96
CA ALA A 313 10.66 22.03 5.74
C ALA A 313 11.65 21.76 4.58
N PRO A 314 11.24 21.84 3.30
CA PRO A 314 9.92 22.22 2.78
C PRO A 314 8.83 21.17 3.04
N TYR A 315 7.58 21.63 3.06
CA TYR A 315 6.40 20.77 3.23
C TYR A 315 5.61 20.65 1.91
N THR A 316 5.10 19.47 1.62
CA THR A 316 4.12 19.24 0.55
C THR A 316 2.72 19.08 1.15
N PHE A 317 1.77 19.89 0.67
CA PHE A 317 0.37 19.90 1.10
C PHE A 317 -0.50 19.20 0.06
N ARG A 318 -1.45 18.34 0.48
CA ARG A 318 -2.45 17.71 -0.39
C ARG A 318 -3.84 17.68 0.24
N TRP A 319 -4.78 18.41 -0.35
CA TRP A 319 -6.16 18.56 0.13
C TRP A 319 -7.11 17.54 -0.52
N GLY A 320 -8.02 16.98 0.27
CA GLY A 320 -9.12 16.14 -0.20
C GLY A 320 -10.49 16.71 0.18
N SER A 321 -11.52 16.30 -0.56
CA SER A 321 -12.93 16.60 -0.28
C SER A 321 -13.74 15.32 -0.49
N SER A 322 -14.62 15.03 0.47
CA SER A 322 -15.50 13.87 0.39
C SER A 322 -16.54 13.97 -0.73
N THR A 323 -16.87 15.20 -1.18
CA THR A 323 -17.94 15.46 -2.15
C THR A 323 -17.48 16.17 -3.43
N THR A 324 -16.17 16.35 -3.68
CA THR A 324 -15.66 16.96 -4.92
C THR A 324 -14.23 16.54 -5.24
N VAL A 325 -13.98 16.18 -6.50
CA VAL A 325 -12.62 16.03 -7.02
C VAL A 325 -12.01 17.43 -7.24
N LEU A 326 -11.00 17.77 -6.45
CA LEU A 326 -10.39 19.10 -6.47
C LEU A 326 -9.47 19.27 -7.69
N SER A 327 -9.75 20.26 -8.54
CA SER A 327 -8.94 20.57 -9.74
C SER A 327 -7.57 21.18 -9.43
N SER A 328 -7.40 21.72 -8.22
CA SER A 328 -6.11 21.99 -7.60
C SER A 328 -6.20 21.62 -6.12
N ASN A 329 -5.34 20.69 -5.72
CA ASN A 329 -5.30 20.10 -4.37
C ASN A 329 -3.97 20.39 -3.64
N THR A 330 -3.05 21.14 -4.25
CA THR A 330 -1.69 21.37 -3.71
C THR A 330 -1.49 22.78 -3.17
N GLY A 331 -0.66 22.90 -2.14
CA GLY A 331 -0.28 24.18 -1.52
C GLY A 331 -1.02 24.46 -0.22
N GLN A 332 -0.61 25.53 0.47
CA GLN A 332 -1.02 25.80 1.86
C GLN A 332 -2.50 26.25 2.02
N SER A 333 -3.24 26.41 0.92
CA SER A 333 -4.64 26.81 0.91
C SER A 333 -5.39 26.24 -0.29
N VAL A 334 -6.69 25.99 -0.15
CA VAL A 334 -7.57 25.46 -1.19
C VAL A 334 -8.90 26.21 -1.23
N SER A 335 -9.56 26.23 -2.38
CA SER A 335 -10.92 26.77 -2.55
C SER A 335 -11.63 26.08 -3.71
N TYR A 336 -12.87 25.63 -3.51
CA TYR A 336 -13.64 24.86 -4.48
C TYR A 336 -15.15 25.01 -4.26
N LYS A 337 -15.94 24.53 -5.23
CA LYS A 337 -17.39 24.37 -5.12
C LYS A 337 -17.72 22.89 -4.97
N ARG A 338 -18.57 22.53 -4.01
CA ARG A 338 -19.09 21.18 -3.80
C ARG A 338 -19.97 20.71 -4.96
N VAL A 339 -19.87 19.42 -5.29
CA VAL A 339 -20.62 18.70 -6.34
C VAL A 339 -20.98 17.29 -5.84
N PRO A 340 -21.82 17.14 -4.79
CA PRO A 340 -22.12 15.85 -4.19
C PRO A 340 -22.90 14.92 -5.14
N ARG A 341 -22.69 13.60 -4.98
CA ARG A 341 -23.36 12.52 -5.74
C ARG A 341 -24.88 12.50 -5.55
N ASP A 342 -25.35 12.89 -4.37
CA ASP A 342 -26.76 13.20 -4.08
C ASP A 342 -26.90 14.67 -3.67
N THR A 343 -27.90 15.35 -4.24
CA THR A 343 -28.25 16.74 -3.91
C THR A 343 -28.78 16.92 -2.49
N ALA A 344 -29.20 15.85 -1.82
CA ALA A 344 -29.55 15.86 -0.39
C ALA A 344 -28.34 15.70 0.56
N ALA A 345 -27.13 15.41 0.06
CA ALA A 345 -25.95 15.13 0.88
C ALA A 345 -25.40 16.41 1.56
N LYS A 346 -25.92 16.70 2.77
CA LYS A 346 -25.51 17.86 3.58
C LYS A 346 -24.04 17.77 4.01
N THR A 347 -23.56 16.56 4.29
CA THR A 347 -22.22 16.27 4.81
C THR A 347 -21.10 16.70 3.86
N GLU A 348 -19.97 17.10 4.44
CA GLU A 348 -18.69 17.27 3.76
C GLU A 348 -17.57 17.06 4.77
N THR A 349 -16.66 16.14 4.48
CA THR A 349 -15.35 16.09 5.15
C THR A 349 -14.30 16.65 4.22
N VAL A 350 -13.48 17.57 4.74
CA VAL A 350 -12.28 18.08 4.07
C VAL A 350 -11.07 17.44 4.73
N SER A 351 -10.23 16.76 3.95
CA SER A 351 -8.97 16.17 4.44
C SER A 351 -7.76 16.99 3.96
N LEU A 352 -6.66 16.88 4.70
CA LEU A 352 -5.39 17.51 4.34
C LEU A 352 -4.23 16.61 4.78
N GLU A 353 -3.28 16.38 3.87
CA GLU A 353 -1.92 15.96 4.23
C GLU A 353 -0.97 17.15 4.34
N VAL A 354 -0.04 17.05 5.28
CA VAL A 354 1.25 17.73 5.20
C VAL A 354 2.37 16.70 5.36
N THR A 355 3.10 16.42 4.28
CA THR A 355 4.35 15.64 4.31
C THR A 355 5.56 16.56 4.36
N ASP A 356 6.57 16.19 5.14
CA ASP A 356 7.83 16.91 5.35
C ASP A 356 8.95 16.42 4.42
N ALA A 357 10.06 17.16 4.38
CA ALA A 357 11.18 16.89 3.48
C ALA A 357 11.81 15.50 3.66
N ASN A 358 11.72 14.92 4.85
CA ASN A 358 12.25 13.61 5.22
C ASN A 358 11.20 12.47 5.09
N GLY A 359 10.02 12.77 4.56
CA GLY A 359 8.94 11.79 4.38
C GLY A 359 8.18 11.44 5.67
N LEU A 360 8.30 12.26 6.72
CA LEU A 360 7.37 12.18 7.85
C LEU A 360 6.11 12.99 7.53
N VAL A 361 4.97 12.48 7.98
CA VAL A 361 3.65 12.84 7.44
C VAL A 361 2.73 13.34 8.55
N ALA A 362 1.76 14.20 8.25
CA ALA A 362 0.63 14.62 9.10
C ALA A 362 -0.68 14.60 8.32
N SER A 363 -1.80 14.25 8.97
CA SER A 363 -3.14 14.51 8.44
C SER A 363 -4.20 14.86 9.45
N LEU A 364 -5.29 15.38 8.88
CA LEU A 364 -6.53 15.64 9.58
C LEU A 364 -7.68 15.61 8.56
N SER A 365 -8.76 14.95 8.94
CA SER A 365 -10.08 15.10 8.32
C SER A 365 -10.97 15.95 9.23
N VAL A 366 -11.62 16.97 8.67
CA VAL A 366 -12.52 17.87 9.41
C VAL A 366 -13.89 17.88 8.76
N PRO A 367 -14.96 17.49 9.49
CA PRO A 367 -16.34 17.68 9.05
C PRO A 367 -16.70 19.16 8.94
N ALA A 368 -17.37 19.51 7.84
CA ALA A 368 -17.83 20.83 7.45
C ALA A 368 -19.30 20.74 6.96
N ASP A 369 -20.12 19.98 7.69
CA ASP A 369 -21.47 19.56 7.28
C ASP A 369 -22.51 20.69 7.24
N THR A 370 -22.17 21.85 7.80
CA THR A 370 -22.97 23.09 7.75
C THR A 370 -22.14 24.26 7.24
N ASP A 371 -22.81 25.37 6.91
CA ASP A 371 -22.13 26.65 6.77
C ASP A 371 -21.49 27.08 8.11
N GLY A 372 -20.35 27.77 8.04
CA GLY A 372 -19.60 28.20 9.22
C GLY A 372 -18.08 28.06 9.05
N GLN A 373 -17.36 28.25 10.17
CA GLN A 373 -15.92 28.07 10.25
C GLN A 373 -15.59 26.86 11.12
N PHE A 374 -14.60 26.07 10.68
CA PHE A 374 -14.15 24.85 11.35
C PHE A 374 -12.63 24.91 11.51
N THR A 375 -12.10 24.38 12.62
CA THR A 375 -10.66 24.27 12.83
C THR A 375 -10.33 22.95 13.50
N GLY A 376 -9.18 22.38 13.17
CA GLY A 376 -8.62 21.26 13.92
C GLY A 376 -7.10 21.23 13.86
N LEU A 377 -6.52 20.34 14.66
CA LEU A 377 -5.08 20.12 14.79
C LEU A 377 -4.78 18.67 14.39
N SER A 378 -3.82 18.46 13.50
CA SER A 378 -3.49 17.13 12.97
C SER A 378 -2.69 16.26 13.94
N SER A 379 -2.55 15.00 13.55
CA SER A 379 -1.51 14.09 14.03
C SER A 379 -0.89 13.37 12.81
N PRO A 380 0.23 12.65 12.94
CA PRO A 380 0.93 12.06 11.79
C PRO A 380 0.11 11.15 10.80
N GLY A 381 0.08 11.45 9.45
CA GLY A 381 -0.33 10.56 8.29
C GLY A 381 -1.63 10.76 7.41
N GLY A 382 -1.66 11.27 6.12
CA GLY A 382 -2.83 11.12 5.11
C GLY A 382 -3.41 12.24 4.11
N GLY A 383 -3.85 11.96 2.81
CA GLY A 383 -4.49 12.83 1.70
C GLY A 383 -4.41 12.41 0.13
N SER A 384 -5.03 13.06 -0.93
CA SER A 384 -4.69 12.98 -2.45
C SER A 384 -5.46 13.97 -3.46
N PHE A 385 -5.91 13.90 -4.77
CA PHE A 385 -6.31 12.91 -5.88
C PHE A 385 -6.50 13.54 -7.36
N ALA A 386 -6.55 12.80 -8.53
CA ALA A 386 -6.92 13.23 -9.96
C ALA A 386 -7.42 12.09 -10.97
N LEU A 387 -7.57 12.15 -12.36
CA LEU A 387 -8.79 11.69 -13.18
C LEU A 387 -8.82 10.85 -14.60
N GLY A 388 -8.74 9.49 -14.84
CA GLY A 388 -8.91 8.77 -16.20
C GLY A 388 -9.17 7.19 -16.41
N THR A 389 -9.69 6.71 -17.61
CA THR A 389 -10.61 5.53 -18.07
C THR A 389 -11.33 4.65 -17.06
N ALA A 390 -10.63 4.17 -16.06
CA ALA A 390 -11.14 3.17 -15.14
C ALA A 390 -12.46 3.53 -14.42
N GLY A 391 -13.05 2.54 -13.74
CA GLY A 391 -13.87 2.79 -12.56
C GLY A 391 -13.00 2.85 -11.32
N ILE A 392 -13.30 3.76 -10.39
CA ILE A 392 -12.44 3.99 -9.22
C ILE A 392 -13.27 4.22 -7.97
N GLU A 393 -12.95 3.43 -6.96
CA GLU A 393 -13.71 3.29 -5.73
C GLU A 393 -12.76 3.21 -4.53
N ASN A 394 -12.76 4.24 -3.68
CA ASN A 394 -11.78 4.38 -2.60
C ASN A 394 -12.43 4.75 -1.28
N THR A 395 -12.82 3.74 -0.51
CA THR A 395 -13.49 3.92 0.78
C THR A 395 -12.61 4.58 1.86
N VAL A 396 -11.28 4.61 1.68
CA VAL A 396 -10.33 5.12 2.68
C VAL A 396 -9.92 6.55 2.29
N ASP A 397 -10.73 7.52 2.69
CA ASP A 397 -10.49 8.96 2.43
C ASP A 397 -9.69 9.67 3.54
N GLU A 398 -9.29 8.94 4.59
CA GLU A 398 -8.47 9.47 5.70
C GLU A 398 -6.95 9.23 5.56
N TRP A 399 -6.47 8.37 4.64
CA TRP A 399 -5.04 8.02 4.51
C TRP A 399 -4.47 8.36 3.12
N GLN A 400 -3.17 8.67 3.03
CA GLN A 400 -2.54 9.28 1.84
C GLN A 400 -2.35 8.27 0.77
N CYS A 401 -1.25 7.52 0.86
CA CYS A 401 -1.09 6.18 0.32
C CYS A 401 -2.35 5.58 -0.35
N ALA A 402 -3.39 5.27 0.42
CA ALA A 402 -4.65 4.75 -0.09
C ALA A 402 -5.32 5.67 -1.15
N GLN A 403 -5.59 6.93 -0.79
CA GLN A 403 -6.03 7.95 -1.75
C GLN A 403 -5.02 8.16 -2.90
N ASP A 404 -3.72 7.97 -2.69
CA ASP A 404 -2.62 8.28 -3.62
C ASP A 404 -2.37 7.19 -4.66
N SER A 405 -2.67 5.95 -4.32
CA SER A 405 -2.68 4.82 -5.23
C SER A 405 -3.68 5.07 -6.34
N ALA A 406 -4.93 5.34 -5.95
CA ALA A 406 -5.99 5.70 -6.86
C ALA A 406 -5.72 7.05 -7.55
N ASN A 407 -5.15 8.06 -6.87
CA ASN A 407 -4.66 9.31 -7.48
C ASN A 407 -3.71 9.05 -8.65
N GLY A 408 -2.64 8.29 -8.40
CA GLY A 408 -1.60 8.02 -9.39
C GLY A 408 -2.15 7.21 -10.55
N PHE A 409 -2.91 6.15 -10.25
CA PHE A 409 -3.54 5.27 -11.25
C PHE A 409 -4.31 6.11 -12.26
N ARG A 410 -5.17 6.94 -11.71
CA ARG A 410 -6.14 7.77 -12.41
C ARG A 410 -5.49 8.94 -13.17
N ASN A 411 -4.42 9.54 -12.65
CA ASN A 411 -3.58 10.49 -13.42
C ASN A 411 -2.87 9.83 -14.60
N VAL A 412 -2.34 8.62 -14.42
CA VAL A 412 -1.57 7.96 -15.48
C VAL A 412 -2.48 7.55 -16.62
N MET A 413 -3.67 7.01 -16.33
CA MET A 413 -4.68 6.71 -17.34
C MET A 413 -4.94 7.97 -18.22
N LEU A 414 -5.23 9.15 -17.65
CA LEU A 414 -5.37 10.41 -18.43
C LEU A 414 -4.23 10.65 -19.40
N SER A 415 -2.99 10.53 -18.91
CA SER A 415 -1.77 10.79 -19.70
C SER A 415 -1.62 9.87 -20.92
N LYS A 416 -2.46 8.83 -21.00
CA LYS A 416 -2.51 7.80 -22.05
C LYS A 416 -3.82 7.82 -22.84
N GLY A 417 -4.60 8.91 -22.75
CA GLY A 417 -5.80 9.15 -23.54
C GLY A 417 -7.09 8.56 -22.96
N GLN A 418 -7.09 8.23 -21.67
CA GLN A 418 -8.13 7.45 -21.00
C GLN A 418 -9.06 8.36 -20.13
N THR A 419 -10.38 8.11 -20.07
CA THR A 419 -11.48 9.03 -19.64
C THR A 419 -11.90 9.12 -18.15
N VAL A 420 -12.23 7.99 -17.51
CA VAL A 420 -12.88 7.69 -16.21
C VAL A 420 -14.38 7.93 -16.27
N ALA A 421 -15.14 6.87 -15.98
CA ALA A 421 -16.58 6.97 -15.79
C ALA A 421 -16.93 7.52 -14.40
N PHE A 422 -16.24 7.06 -13.34
CA PHE A 422 -16.47 7.48 -11.96
C PHE A 422 -15.23 7.46 -11.05
N ASP A 423 -15.31 8.23 -9.96
CA ASP A 423 -14.33 8.28 -8.86
C ASP A 423 -15.07 8.60 -7.59
N TRP A 424 -15.40 7.54 -6.89
CA TRP A 424 -16.20 7.56 -5.70
C TRP A 424 -15.31 7.25 -4.50
N ARG A 425 -15.51 8.01 -3.41
CA ARG A 425 -14.58 7.98 -2.26
C ARG A 425 -15.25 8.19 -0.92
N GLY A 426 -14.64 7.66 0.13
CA GLY A 426 -15.10 7.84 1.50
C GLY A 426 -16.54 7.36 1.65
N TYR A 427 -17.46 8.26 1.98
CA TYR A 427 -18.91 7.99 2.07
C TYR A 427 -19.67 8.07 0.73
N ASN A 428 -19.05 8.52 -0.37
CA ASN A 428 -19.61 8.45 -1.72
C ASN A 428 -19.17 7.19 -2.50
N ALA A 429 -18.13 6.50 -2.02
CA ALA A 429 -17.74 5.15 -2.43
C ALA A 429 -18.77 4.15 -1.91
N TRP A 430 -19.52 3.49 -2.79
CA TRP A 430 -20.72 2.74 -2.39
C TRP A 430 -20.61 1.24 -2.68
N GLU A 431 -20.90 0.41 -1.69
CA GLU A 431 -20.88 -1.05 -1.84
C GLU A 431 -21.87 -1.52 -2.92
N ILE A 432 -22.99 -0.81 -3.06
CA ILE A 432 -24.03 -1.12 -4.06
C ILE A 432 -23.51 -1.05 -5.51
N ASP A 433 -22.44 -0.31 -5.77
CA ASP A 433 -21.86 -0.14 -7.10
C ASP A 433 -21.01 -1.36 -7.53
N PHE A 434 -20.70 -2.29 -6.63
CA PHE A 434 -20.06 -3.60 -6.90
C PHE A 434 -21.03 -4.78 -6.77
N ARG A 435 -22.28 -4.50 -6.37
CA ARG A 435 -23.31 -5.48 -6.05
C ARG A 435 -24.16 -5.73 -7.28
N ASP A 436 -24.55 -6.99 -7.44
CA ASP A 436 -25.35 -7.50 -8.54
C ASP A 436 -26.82 -7.02 -8.48
N PRO A 437 -27.48 -6.74 -9.62
CA PRO A 437 -28.82 -6.16 -9.63
C PRO A 437 -29.90 -7.14 -9.19
N THR A 438 -29.61 -8.44 -9.29
CA THR A 438 -30.46 -9.55 -8.81
C THR A 438 -30.20 -9.91 -7.34
N VAL A 439 -29.06 -9.50 -6.76
CA VAL A 439 -28.67 -9.77 -5.36
C VAL A 439 -28.76 -8.50 -4.50
N GLY A 440 -30.01 -8.11 -4.20
CA GLY A 440 -30.30 -6.96 -3.31
C GLY A 440 -30.56 -5.63 -4.03
N GLY A 441 -30.63 -5.63 -5.36
CA GLY A 441 -30.90 -4.42 -6.15
C GLY A 441 -29.66 -3.58 -6.44
N GLY A 442 -28.50 -4.24 -6.55
CA GLY A 442 -27.21 -3.63 -6.84
C GLY A 442 -27.08 -2.96 -8.20
N TRP A 443 -26.01 -2.19 -8.37
CA TRP A 443 -25.79 -1.22 -9.46
C TRP A 443 -24.44 -1.43 -10.18
N ASP A 444 -23.80 -2.60 -10.07
CA ASP A 444 -22.57 -2.93 -10.80
C ASP A 444 -22.72 -2.72 -12.33
N ASN A 445 -23.85 -3.11 -12.90
CA ASN A 445 -24.25 -2.82 -14.29
C ASN A 445 -24.48 -1.33 -14.65
N ARG A 446 -24.18 -0.39 -13.73
CA ARG A 446 -24.16 1.07 -13.95
C ARG A 446 -22.81 1.71 -13.66
N TYR A 447 -21.91 0.97 -13.01
CA TYR A 447 -20.63 1.46 -12.54
C TYR A 447 -19.54 0.42 -12.82
N VAL A 448 -19.33 -0.54 -11.92
CA VAL A 448 -18.20 -1.49 -11.97
C VAL A 448 -18.14 -2.28 -13.27
N ASP A 449 -19.28 -2.72 -13.83
CA ASP A 449 -19.32 -3.48 -15.10
C ASP A 449 -19.49 -2.62 -16.37
N THR A 450 -19.25 -1.31 -16.26
CA THR A 450 -19.33 -0.34 -17.37
C THR A 450 -17.95 0.22 -17.79
N VAL A 451 -16.87 -0.39 -17.29
CA VAL A 451 -15.49 0.09 -17.43
C VAL A 451 -14.52 -1.07 -17.63
N ASP A 452 -13.58 -0.95 -18.58
CA ASP A 452 -12.56 -1.99 -18.88
C ASP A 452 -11.85 -2.54 -17.63
N ILE A 453 -11.63 -1.64 -16.66
CA ILE A 453 -10.70 -1.82 -15.56
C ILE A 453 -11.22 -1.06 -14.33
N GLN A 454 -11.28 -1.76 -13.19
CA GLN A 454 -11.76 -1.21 -11.92
C GLN A 454 -10.62 -1.22 -10.89
N TRP A 455 -10.26 -0.05 -10.38
CA TRP A 455 -9.35 0.09 -9.25
C TRP A 455 -10.14 0.36 -7.96
N TYR A 456 -10.02 -0.55 -7.00
CA TYR A 456 -10.53 -0.38 -5.65
C TYR A 456 -9.37 -0.22 -4.67
N THR A 457 -9.50 0.75 -3.75
CA THR A 457 -8.67 0.85 -2.56
C THR A 457 -9.54 0.78 -1.31
N GLY A 458 -9.19 -0.08 -0.36
CA GLY A 458 -9.91 -0.11 0.90
C GLY A 458 -9.46 -1.15 1.92
N HIS A 459 -10.37 -1.44 2.84
CA HIS A 459 -10.17 -2.48 3.84
C HIS A 459 -10.71 -3.81 3.32
N GLY A 460 -10.07 -4.88 3.76
CA GLY A 460 -10.39 -6.23 3.30
C GLY A 460 -10.15 -7.26 4.38
N SER A 461 -10.97 -8.29 4.32
CA SER A 461 -10.76 -9.56 4.99
C SER A 461 -10.62 -10.64 3.90
N PRO A 462 -10.31 -11.90 4.24
CA PRO A 462 -10.43 -12.99 3.28
C PRO A 462 -11.81 -13.09 2.62
N TYR A 463 -12.89 -12.75 3.34
CA TYR A 463 -14.27 -13.02 2.95
C TYR A 463 -15.01 -11.85 2.31
N SER A 464 -14.44 -10.64 2.37
CA SER A 464 -15.09 -9.42 1.89
C SER A 464 -14.12 -8.24 1.76
N PHE A 465 -14.53 -7.20 1.05
CA PHE A 465 -13.99 -5.83 1.18
C PHE A 465 -15.11 -4.85 1.57
N THR A 466 -14.77 -3.77 2.26
CA THR A 466 -15.76 -2.94 2.98
C THR A 466 -15.89 -1.53 2.43
N PHE A 467 -16.94 -0.82 2.82
CA PHE A 467 -17.25 0.55 2.45
C PHE A 467 -17.72 1.34 3.67
N LYS A 468 -17.43 2.65 3.69
CA LYS A 468 -17.91 3.56 4.76
C LYS A 468 -19.40 3.84 4.64
N SER A 469 -19.93 3.83 3.41
CA SER A 469 -21.36 3.85 3.16
C SER A 469 -22.05 2.63 3.76
N ASN A 470 -23.35 2.79 4.02
CA ASN A 470 -24.26 1.70 4.38
C ASN A 470 -25.51 1.83 3.50
N VAL A 471 -25.31 1.73 2.18
CA VAL A 471 -26.44 1.77 1.22
C VAL A 471 -27.21 0.46 1.29
N THR A 472 -26.51 -0.64 1.59
CA THR A 472 -27.06 -1.97 1.86
C THR A 472 -26.56 -2.54 3.19
N ASP A 473 -25.23 -2.68 3.35
CA ASP A 473 -24.63 -3.48 4.43
C ASP A 473 -23.11 -3.27 4.65
N HIS A 474 -22.54 -2.13 4.24
CA HIS A 474 -21.11 -1.77 4.42
C HIS A 474 -20.08 -2.69 3.72
N ASN A 475 -20.46 -3.74 2.98
CA ASN A 475 -19.48 -4.72 2.50
C ASN A 475 -19.90 -5.46 1.23
N ILE A 476 -18.91 -6.01 0.54
CA ILE A 476 -19.10 -6.90 -0.60
C ILE A 476 -18.48 -8.24 -0.28
N THR A 477 -19.31 -9.27 -0.22
CA THR A 477 -18.91 -10.67 -0.19
C THR A 477 -18.99 -11.26 -1.61
N PRO A 478 -18.38 -12.42 -1.86
CA PRO A 478 -18.52 -13.11 -3.14
C PRO A 478 -19.96 -13.54 -3.49
N TYR A 479 -20.89 -13.53 -2.53
CA TYR A 479 -22.29 -13.84 -2.79
C TYR A 479 -23.03 -12.70 -3.48
N ASP A 480 -22.50 -11.48 -3.35
CA ASP A 480 -23.15 -10.22 -3.76
C ASP A 480 -22.76 -9.76 -5.18
N ALA A 481 -21.72 -10.34 -5.77
CA ALA A 481 -21.07 -9.86 -6.98
C ALA A 481 -21.14 -10.83 -8.18
N LYS A 482 -21.31 -10.29 -9.40
CA LYS A 482 -21.33 -11.03 -10.69
C LYS A 482 -20.58 -10.30 -11.82
N TRP A 483 -19.39 -9.77 -11.51
CA TRP A 483 -18.62 -8.90 -12.42
C TRP A 483 -18.35 -9.47 -13.82
N GLY A 484 -18.47 -8.57 -14.80
CA GLY A 484 -18.42 -8.83 -16.23
C GLY A 484 -19.71 -9.40 -16.83
N ASP A 485 -20.83 -9.52 -16.11
CA ASP A 485 -22.07 -10.08 -16.70
C ASP A 485 -22.75 -9.16 -17.74
N THR A 486 -22.31 -7.89 -17.81
CA THR A 486 -22.61 -6.96 -18.91
C THR A 486 -21.43 -6.71 -19.87
N TYR A 487 -20.37 -7.53 -19.84
CA TYR A 487 -19.30 -7.61 -20.84
C TYR A 487 -18.55 -6.28 -21.11
N ASN A 488 -18.08 -5.62 -20.04
CA ASN A 488 -17.09 -4.53 -20.18
C ASN A 488 -16.01 -4.50 -19.08
N LEU A 489 -16.15 -5.22 -17.96
CA LEU A 489 -15.14 -5.24 -16.89
C LEU A 489 -14.29 -6.48 -16.97
N GLU A 490 -13.05 -6.29 -17.43
CA GLU A 490 -12.09 -7.37 -17.62
C GLU A 490 -11.10 -7.47 -16.47
N TRP A 491 -10.72 -6.34 -15.88
CA TRP A 491 -9.63 -6.31 -14.91
C TRP A 491 -10.02 -5.58 -13.62
N LEU A 492 -10.21 -6.35 -12.54
CA LEU A 492 -10.44 -5.83 -11.19
C LEU A 492 -9.12 -5.79 -10.40
N GLN A 493 -8.78 -4.66 -9.80
CA GLN A 493 -7.63 -4.50 -8.89
C GLN A 493 -8.11 -4.10 -7.50
N LEU A 494 -7.84 -4.94 -6.50
CA LEU A 494 -8.11 -4.65 -5.11
C LEU A 494 -6.80 -4.33 -4.36
N GLU A 495 -6.51 -3.04 -4.19
CA GLU A 495 -5.60 -2.59 -3.13
C GLU A 495 -6.33 -2.71 -1.79
N SER A 496 -6.41 -3.95 -1.31
CA SER A 496 -7.18 -4.33 -0.14
C SER A 496 -6.54 -5.51 0.57
N CYS A 497 -6.63 -5.52 1.89
CA CYS A 497 -5.98 -6.52 2.72
C CYS A 497 -6.62 -7.91 2.53
N GLN A 498 -5.78 -8.93 2.32
CA GLN A 498 -6.14 -10.35 2.42
C GLN A 498 -7.28 -10.87 1.55
N VAL A 499 -7.87 -10.10 0.62
CA VAL A 499 -9.06 -10.54 -0.14
C VAL A 499 -8.80 -11.83 -0.93
N LEU A 500 -7.55 -12.01 -1.41
CA LEU A 500 -7.09 -13.20 -2.12
C LEU A 500 -6.29 -14.18 -1.23
N ARG A 501 -6.40 -14.03 0.11
CA ARG A 501 -5.76 -14.91 1.09
C ARG A 501 -6.33 -16.32 1.00
N GLY A 502 -5.43 -17.28 0.87
CA GLY A 502 -5.78 -18.69 1.00
C GLY A 502 -5.91 -19.07 2.47
N VAL A 503 -7.05 -19.66 2.82
CA VAL A 503 -7.37 -20.12 4.20
C VAL A 503 -7.64 -21.62 4.26
N GLY A 504 -7.38 -22.34 3.16
CA GLY A 504 -7.58 -23.78 3.01
C GLY A 504 -8.91 -24.14 2.33
N SER A 505 -8.89 -25.22 1.54
CA SER A 505 -10.12 -25.80 0.94
C SER A 505 -11.04 -26.33 2.05
N PRO A 506 -12.37 -26.13 1.98
CA PRO A 506 -13.15 -25.65 0.83
C PRO A 506 -13.37 -24.12 0.78
N TYR A 507 -12.64 -23.31 1.54
CA TYR A 507 -12.89 -21.86 1.69
C TYR A 507 -11.76 -20.97 1.14
N ASP A 508 -10.95 -21.49 0.24
CA ASP A 508 -9.86 -20.77 -0.42
C ASP A 508 -10.37 -19.63 -1.33
N PHE A 509 -9.49 -18.69 -1.73
CA PHE A 509 -9.91 -17.51 -2.50
C PHE A 509 -10.64 -17.86 -3.81
N VAL A 510 -10.32 -19.01 -4.43
CA VAL A 510 -10.99 -19.51 -5.63
C VAL A 510 -12.45 -19.89 -5.36
N SER A 511 -12.73 -20.74 -4.36
CA SER A 511 -14.10 -21.17 -4.06
C SER A 511 -14.97 -20.05 -3.49
N ARG A 512 -14.33 -19.02 -2.92
CA ARG A 512 -14.96 -17.76 -2.56
C ARG A 512 -15.28 -16.94 -3.81
N TRP A 513 -14.30 -16.40 -4.53
CA TRP A 513 -14.49 -15.35 -5.54
C TRP A 513 -14.76 -15.85 -6.97
N GLY A 514 -14.43 -17.09 -7.32
CA GLY A 514 -14.63 -17.61 -8.69
C GLY A 514 -16.10 -17.58 -9.14
N ARG A 515 -17.06 -17.72 -8.22
CA ARG A 515 -18.49 -17.55 -8.52
C ARG A 515 -18.85 -16.16 -9.08
N SER A 516 -18.07 -15.13 -8.75
CA SER A 516 -18.31 -13.74 -9.11
C SER A 516 -17.83 -13.38 -10.53
N PHE A 517 -17.06 -14.25 -11.18
CA PHE A 517 -16.60 -14.05 -12.55
C PHE A 517 -17.71 -14.39 -13.55
N LYS A 518 -18.14 -13.46 -14.40
CA LYS A 518 -19.14 -13.67 -15.46
C LYS A 518 -18.69 -13.20 -16.84
N GLY A 519 -17.81 -12.21 -16.91
CA GLY A 519 -16.95 -11.89 -18.06
C GLY A 519 -15.49 -11.86 -17.59
N LEU A 520 -15.18 -10.84 -16.76
CA LEU A 520 -14.00 -10.65 -15.91
C LEU A 520 -12.83 -11.59 -16.17
N HIS A 521 -11.89 -11.14 -17.00
CA HIS A 521 -10.64 -11.81 -17.29
C HIS A 521 -9.75 -12.06 -16.05
N MET A 522 -9.61 -11.08 -15.15
CA MET A 522 -8.62 -11.14 -14.06
C MET A 522 -9.02 -10.34 -12.81
N MET A 523 -8.76 -10.92 -11.65
CA MET A 523 -8.83 -10.23 -10.36
C MET A 523 -7.44 -10.24 -9.70
N ASN A 524 -6.95 -9.04 -9.41
CA ASN A 524 -5.67 -8.76 -8.77
C ASN A 524 -5.87 -8.29 -7.32
N GLY A 525 -4.97 -8.69 -6.43
CA GLY A 525 -5.06 -8.33 -5.01
C GLY A 525 -3.93 -8.94 -4.18
N PHE A 526 -4.17 -9.04 -2.87
CA PHE A 526 -3.19 -9.50 -1.89
C PHE A 526 -3.66 -10.72 -1.08
N HIS A 527 -2.70 -11.57 -0.75
CA HIS A 527 -2.84 -12.67 0.21
C HIS A 527 -2.50 -12.23 1.64
N THR A 528 -1.54 -11.29 1.80
CA THR A 528 -1.27 -10.59 3.06
C THR A 528 -2.11 -9.31 3.15
N ASN A 529 -1.87 -8.50 4.20
CA ASN A 529 -2.28 -7.10 4.17
C ASN A 529 -1.59 -6.37 3.00
N ALA A 530 -2.32 -5.43 2.39
CA ALA A 530 -1.76 -4.36 1.57
C ALA A 530 -1.33 -3.21 2.48
N TYR A 531 -0.26 -2.49 2.15
CA TYR A 531 0.26 -1.42 2.99
C TYR A 531 -0.10 -0.05 2.45
N CYS A 532 -0.41 0.85 3.38
CA CYS A 532 -0.63 2.24 3.04
C CYS A 532 0.73 2.94 2.80
N VAL A 533 1.26 2.82 1.58
CA VAL A 533 2.59 3.29 1.17
C VAL A 533 2.60 4.64 0.43
N GLY A 534 3.49 5.55 0.82
CA GLY A 534 3.53 6.93 0.31
C GLY A 534 3.68 7.03 -1.23
N GLY A 535 3.04 8.03 -1.85
CA GLY A 535 3.00 8.17 -3.31
C GLY A 535 2.11 7.14 -4.04
N GLY A 536 1.67 6.08 -3.34
CA GLY A 536 0.68 5.13 -3.82
C GLY A 536 1.20 4.00 -4.73
N THR A 537 0.41 2.93 -4.77
CA THR A 537 0.61 1.74 -5.61
C THR A 537 0.10 1.96 -7.03
N GLY A 538 -1.16 2.38 -7.18
CA GLY A 538 -1.90 2.38 -8.44
C GLY A 538 -1.30 3.22 -9.57
N GLY A 539 -0.61 4.32 -9.26
CA GLY A 539 0.13 5.09 -10.28
C GLY A 539 1.27 4.32 -10.90
N THR A 540 1.94 3.49 -10.10
CA THR A 540 2.98 2.58 -10.59
C THR A 540 2.35 1.50 -11.47
N PHE A 541 1.26 0.88 -11.01
CA PHE A 541 0.49 -0.12 -11.76
C PHE A 541 0.04 0.41 -13.14
N ALA A 542 -0.73 1.51 -13.18
CA ALA A 542 -1.14 2.11 -14.45
C ALA A 542 0.04 2.50 -15.32
N SER A 543 1.18 2.93 -14.74
CA SER A 543 2.35 3.28 -15.54
C SER A 543 2.84 2.10 -16.37
N TYR A 544 2.78 0.86 -15.85
CA TYR A 544 3.23 -0.34 -16.52
C TYR A 544 2.26 -0.85 -17.59
N LEU A 545 0.96 -0.55 -17.49
CA LEU A 545 -0.02 -0.91 -18.53
C LEU A 545 0.29 -0.26 -19.90
N PHE A 546 1.11 0.80 -19.96
CA PHE A 546 1.38 1.55 -21.19
C PHE A 546 2.89 1.68 -21.49
N PRO A 547 3.27 1.82 -22.77
CA PRO A 547 4.67 2.00 -23.14
C PRO A 547 5.18 3.38 -22.75
N ILE A 548 6.49 3.46 -22.54
CA ILE A 548 7.27 4.69 -22.54
C ILE A 548 7.90 4.83 -23.92
N ARG A 549 7.53 5.89 -24.67
CA ARG A 549 8.05 6.18 -26.01
C ARG A 549 8.75 7.54 -26.03
N TRP A 550 9.84 7.64 -26.77
CA TRP A 550 10.52 8.89 -27.08
C TRP A 550 10.71 8.98 -28.60
N LEU A 551 10.00 9.93 -29.22
CA LEU A 551 9.83 9.99 -30.68
C LEU A 551 9.34 8.64 -31.23
N TRP A 552 10.11 7.99 -32.10
CA TRP A 552 9.78 6.66 -32.66
C TRP A 552 10.40 5.48 -31.87
N TRP A 553 11.16 5.74 -30.81
CA TRP A 553 11.78 4.70 -29.98
C TRP A 553 10.86 4.31 -28.81
N THR A 554 10.65 3.01 -28.60
CA THR A 554 10.03 2.50 -27.37
C THR A 554 11.14 2.25 -26.35
N LEU A 555 11.15 3.03 -25.27
CA LEU A 555 12.14 2.92 -24.17
C LEU A 555 11.76 1.82 -23.18
N ARG A 556 10.46 1.60 -22.99
CA ARG A 556 9.89 0.45 -22.27
C ARG A 556 8.56 0.08 -22.94
N PRO A 557 8.28 -1.20 -23.22
CA PRO A 557 6.95 -1.61 -23.68
C PRO A 557 5.88 -1.39 -22.60
N ALA A 558 4.61 -1.59 -22.99
CA ALA A 558 3.57 -1.91 -22.02
C ALA A 558 3.82 -3.31 -21.46
N TYR A 559 3.38 -3.56 -20.24
CA TYR A 559 3.32 -4.89 -19.63
C TYR A 559 1.88 -5.41 -19.67
N THR A 560 1.73 -6.73 -19.62
CA THR A 560 0.46 -7.40 -19.30
C THR A 560 -0.09 -6.90 -17.96
N VAL A 561 -1.40 -6.88 -17.75
CA VAL A 561 -2.08 -6.49 -16.51
C VAL A 561 -1.53 -7.25 -15.29
N GLN A 562 -1.29 -8.56 -15.43
CA GLN A 562 -0.67 -9.43 -14.42
C GLN A 562 0.72 -8.91 -14.00
N ARG A 563 1.63 -8.74 -14.96
CA ARG A 563 3.00 -8.22 -14.75
C ARG A 563 3.02 -6.79 -14.22
N ALA A 564 2.09 -5.94 -14.64
CA ALA A 564 1.95 -4.58 -14.12
C ALA A 564 1.61 -4.59 -12.62
N TRP A 565 0.72 -5.49 -12.18
CA TRP A 565 0.38 -5.67 -10.76
C TRP A 565 1.57 -6.21 -9.95
N ALA A 566 2.22 -7.26 -10.45
CA ALA A 566 3.40 -7.85 -9.82
C ALA A 566 4.56 -6.85 -9.67
N THR A 567 4.87 -6.10 -10.73
CA THR A 567 5.95 -5.09 -10.73
C THR A 567 5.61 -3.92 -9.82
N MET A 568 4.35 -3.48 -9.79
CA MET A 568 3.91 -2.48 -8.81
C MET A 568 4.15 -2.96 -7.38
N ALA A 569 3.73 -4.18 -7.03
CA ALA A 569 3.83 -4.69 -5.67
C ALA A 569 5.29 -4.73 -5.20
N ILE A 570 6.19 -5.25 -6.05
CA ILE A 570 7.64 -5.31 -5.79
C ILE A 570 8.28 -3.94 -5.50
N LEU A 571 7.77 -2.87 -6.14
CA LEU A 571 8.34 -1.52 -6.01
C LEU A 571 7.71 -0.68 -4.90
N LYS A 572 6.45 -0.96 -4.55
CA LYS A 572 5.64 -0.08 -3.69
C LYS A 572 5.32 -0.66 -2.33
N GLU A 573 5.04 -1.95 -2.22
CA GLU A 573 4.76 -2.64 -0.96
C GLU A 573 6.07 -2.95 -0.19
N PRO A 574 6.03 -3.12 1.15
CA PRO A 574 7.18 -3.59 1.90
C PRO A 574 7.46 -5.08 1.71
N HIS A 575 8.72 -5.47 1.94
CA HIS A 575 9.16 -6.86 1.91
C HIS A 575 8.30 -7.79 2.77
N GLY A 576 8.02 -8.99 2.25
CA GLY A 576 7.18 -10.00 2.88
C GLY A 576 5.68 -9.89 2.55
N VAL A 577 5.25 -8.86 1.80
CA VAL A 577 3.90 -8.81 1.22
C VAL A 577 3.76 -9.84 0.11
N VAL A 578 2.63 -10.55 0.10
CA VAL A 578 2.32 -11.59 -0.89
C VAL A 578 1.19 -11.10 -1.81
N TYR A 579 1.53 -10.81 -3.06
CA TYR A 579 0.59 -10.39 -4.10
C TYR A 579 0.09 -11.59 -4.90
N ARG A 580 -1.11 -11.44 -5.50
CA ARG A 580 -1.77 -12.50 -6.27
C ARG A 580 -2.58 -11.94 -7.43
N SER A 581 -2.50 -12.62 -8.56
CA SER A 581 -3.37 -12.47 -9.72
C SER A 581 -4.10 -13.81 -9.92
N PHE A 582 -5.39 -13.80 -10.27
CA PHE A 582 -6.12 -15.02 -10.61
C PHE A 582 -7.23 -14.78 -11.64
N GLY A 583 -7.66 -15.87 -12.28
CA GLY A 583 -8.75 -15.87 -13.23
C GLY A 583 -9.18 -17.29 -13.65
N PRO A 584 -10.16 -17.40 -14.56
CA PRO A 584 -10.75 -18.66 -15.00
C PRO A 584 -9.90 -19.33 -16.08
N VAL A 585 -10.10 -20.64 -16.25
CA VAL A 585 -9.51 -21.43 -17.35
C VAL A 585 -10.62 -22.00 -18.23
N ALA A 586 -10.49 -21.87 -19.55
CA ALA A 586 -11.39 -22.42 -20.54
C ALA A 586 -11.15 -23.93 -20.79
N ARG A 587 -12.10 -24.63 -21.41
CA ARG A 587 -12.01 -26.10 -21.66
C ARG A 587 -10.86 -26.52 -22.56
N ASN A 588 -10.32 -25.60 -23.34
CA ASN A 588 -9.18 -25.73 -24.25
C ASN A 588 -7.88 -25.15 -23.64
N TRP A 589 -7.83 -24.93 -22.32
CA TRP A 589 -6.75 -24.29 -21.56
C TRP A 589 -6.51 -22.81 -21.87
N VAL A 590 -7.42 -22.13 -22.60
CA VAL A 590 -7.34 -20.68 -22.81
C VAL A 590 -7.49 -19.93 -21.49
N THR A 591 -6.70 -18.87 -21.32
CA THR A 591 -6.62 -18.03 -20.12
C THR A 591 -6.21 -16.60 -20.44
N ASN A 592 -6.74 -15.63 -19.70
CA ASN A 592 -6.39 -14.21 -19.80
C ASN A 592 -5.09 -13.82 -19.05
N ILE A 593 -4.15 -14.76 -18.83
CA ILE A 593 -2.94 -14.54 -18.01
C ILE A 593 -2.06 -13.42 -18.58
N ASN A 594 -1.89 -13.41 -19.90
CA ASN A 594 -1.00 -12.47 -20.60
C ASN A 594 -1.74 -11.23 -21.14
N ASP A 595 -2.96 -10.97 -20.67
CA ASP A 595 -3.76 -9.82 -21.11
C ASP A 595 -2.96 -8.51 -21.00
N TYR A 596 -2.89 -7.78 -22.11
CA TYR A 596 -2.55 -6.37 -22.09
C TYR A 596 -3.83 -5.55 -21.94
N TYR A 597 -3.70 -4.36 -21.33
CA TYR A 597 -4.75 -3.36 -21.39
C TYR A 597 -5.03 -2.97 -22.86
N TRP A 598 -6.26 -2.58 -23.17
CA TRP A 598 -6.73 -2.42 -24.54
C TRP A 598 -5.80 -1.55 -25.42
N GLY A 599 -5.51 -2.06 -26.61
CA GLY A 599 -4.64 -1.42 -27.60
C GLY A 599 -3.13 -1.41 -27.27
N GLN A 600 -2.69 -2.03 -26.15
CA GLN A 600 -1.29 -2.07 -25.75
C GLN A 600 -0.57 -3.39 -26.13
N GLY A 601 -1.35 -4.44 -26.41
CA GLY A 601 -0.91 -5.76 -26.86
C GLY A 601 -2.14 -6.66 -27.12
N PRO A 602 -1.97 -7.99 -27.17
CA PRO A 602 -3.09 -8.93 -27.19
C PRO A 602 -3.94 -8.90 -25.92
N THR A 603 -5.22 -9.21 -26.05
CA THR A 603 -6.18 -9.35 -24.95
C THR A 603 -7.00 -10.62 -25.23
N GLY A 604 -7.27 -11.44 -24.21
CA GLY A 604 -8.09 -12.64 -24.35
C GLY A 604 -9.58 -12.34 -24.62
N PRO A 605 -10.40 -13.36 -24.90
CA PRO A 605 -11.85 -13.26 -24.87
C PRO A 605 -12.43 -13.52 -23.46
N ASP A 606 -13.68 -13.14 -23.24
CA ASP A 606 -14.46 -13.50 -22.04
C ASP A 606 -14.47 -15.02 -21.79
N ILE A 607 -13.97 -15.44 -20.63
CA ILE A 607 -13.89 -16.85 -20.28
C ILE A 607 -14.98 -17.22 -19.28
N GLN A 608 -16.02 -17.87 -19.80
CA GLN A 608 -16.99 -18.58 -18.99
C GLN A 608 -16.30 -19.69 -18.16
N PRO A 609 -16.31 -19.63 -16.81
CA PRO A 609 -15.53 -20.54 -15.97
C PRO A 609 -15.91 -22.01 -16.16
N THR A 610 -14.91 -22.89 -16.23
CA THR A 610 -15.11 -24.31 -16.59
C THR A 610 -14.89 -25.30 -15.46
N GLY A 611 -14.74 -24.80 -14.23
CA GLY A 611 -14.41 -25.58 -13.04
C GLY A 611 -12.92 -25.64 -12.72
N ILE A 612 -12.09 -24.93 -13.48
CA ILE A 612 -10.65 -24.83 -13.32
C ILE A 612 -10.25 -23.34 -13.30
N TRP A 613 -9.35 -23.00 -12.39
CA TRP A 613 -8.89 -21.65 -12.10
C TRP A 613 -7.38 -21.58 -12.10
N TRP A 614 -6.81 -20.48 -12.62
CA TRP A 614 -5.39 -20.20 -12.55
C TRP A 614 -5.11 -19.11 -11.52
N SER A 615 -3.92 -19.14 -10.92
CA SER A 615 -3.38 -18.02 -10.16
C SER A 615 -1.87 -17.94 -10.26
N ILE A 616 -1.33 -16.73 -10.22
CA ILE A 616 0.10 -16.45 -10.02
C ILE A 616 0.23 -15.76 -8.67
N THR A 617 1.07 -16.31 -7.80
CA THR A 617 1.38 -15.75 -6.47
C THR A 617 2.86 -15.40 -6.40
N GLY A 618 3.19 -14.21 -5.90
CA GLY A 618 4.57 -13.79 -5.63
C GLY A 618 4.70 -13.14 -4.25
N THR A 619 5.92 -13.05 -3.74
CA THR A 619 6.27 -12.34 -2.50
C THR A 619 7.25 -11.23 -2.84
N VAL A 620 7.10 -10.05 -2.22
CA VAL A 620 8.01 -8.90 -2.31
C VAL A 620 9.28 -9.16 -1.52
#